data_AF-A0A2V7RUQ5-F1
#
_entry.id   AF-A0A2V7RUQ5-F1
#
_cell.length_a   1.000
_cell.length_b   1.000
_cell.length_c   1.000
_cell.angle_alpha   90.00
_cell.angle_beta   90.00
_cell.angle_gamma   90.00
#
_symmetry.space_group_name_H-M   'P 1'
#
loop_
_entity.id
_entity.type
_entity.pdbx_description
1 polymer ?
#
loop_
_entity_poly.entity_id
_entity_poly.type
_entity_poly.pdbx_seq_one_letter_code
_entity_poly.pdbx_strand_id
1 'polypeptide(L)'
;MDLDQLMNRFRLASRHLRNHYFHPPDWDDNEWNVVEYFEEVERLLFENLVLCPAGLELIEYGQPNPNIVVALRRPGDVPIMINRDRGAASGYWDHPTKTIASTTAMIFAEFFDWDQLAYRDHRYAHVVITAHPSLAEFVGHHALIETQYVRYAKVGAV
;
A
#
# COMPACT_ATOMS: atom_id res chain seq x y z
N MET A 1 11.27 -17.22 -1.35
CA MET A 1 10.30 -16.37 -2.07
C MET A 1 10.85 -14.96 -2.02
N ASP A 2 10.91 -14.24 -3.13
CA ASP A 2 11.28 -12.82 -3.07
C ASP A 2 10.16 -11.98 -2.41
N LEU A 3 10.46 -10.74 -2.02
CA LEU A 3 9.48 -9.92 -1.32
C LEU A 3 8.28 -9.56 -2.20
N ASP A 4 8.48 -9.33 -3.50
CA ASP A 4 7.40 -9.01 -4.45
C ASP A 4 6.36 -10.14 -4.52
N GLN A 5 6.82 -11.38 -4.51
CA GLN A 5 5.97 -12.57 -4.47
C GLN A 5 5.22 -12.71 -3.14
N LEU A 6 5.87 -12.43 -2.00
CA LEU A 6 5.22 -12.43 -0.68
C LEU A 6 4.11 -11.37 -0.62
N MET A 7 4.40 -10.16 -1.08
CA MET A 7 3.45 -9.04 -1.14
C MET A 7 2.25 -9.38 -2.04
N ASN A 8 2.48 -9.97 -3.21
CA ASN A 8 1.41 -10.41 -4.10
C ASN A 8 0.56 -11.52 -3.50
N ARG A 9 1.19 -12.48 -2.80
CA ARG A 9 0.46 -13.55 -2.10
C ARG A 9 -0.43 -12.99 -1.00
N PHE A 10 0.10 -12.09 -0.17
CA PHE A 10 -0.69 -11.39 0.85
C PHE A 10 -1.85 -10.62 0.21
N ARG A 11 -1.59 -9.84 -0.85
CA ARG A 11 -2.61 -9.06 -1.55
C ARG A 11 -3.78 -9.92 -2.03
N LEU A 12 -3.50 -11.07 -2.64
CA LEU A 12 -4.51 -12.00 -3.12
C LEU A 12 -5.27 -12.68 -1.97
N ALA A 13 -4.56 -13.11 -0.92
CA ALA A 13 -5.14 -13.77 0.23
C ALA A 13 -6.08 -12.84 1.01
N SER A 14 -5.62 -11.62 1.34
CA SER A 14 -6.44 -10.60 2.02
C SER A 14 -7.68 -10.27 1.19
N ARG A 15 -7.51 -9.96 -0.10
CA ARG A 15 -8.63 -9.69 -1.02
C ARG A 15 -9.67 -10.80 -1.05
N HIS A 16 -9.21 -12.05 -1.17
CA HIS A 16 -10.11 -13.19 -1.23
C HIS A 16 -10.87 -13.37 0.08
N LEU A 17 -10.17 -13.29 1.22
CA LEU A 17 -10.78 -13.42 2.53
C LEU A 17 -11.82 -12.34 2.79
N ARG A 18 -11.45 -11.07 2.53
CA ARG A 18 -12.35 -9.92 2.64
C ARG A 18 -13.61 -10.16 1.84
N ASN A 19 -13.45 -10.38 0.53
CA ASN A 19 -14.57 -10.37 -0.40
C ASN A 19 -15.51 -11.57 -0.25
N HIS A 20 -15.04 -12.67 0.31
CA HIS A 20 -15.83 -13.90 0.39
C HIS A 20 -16.39 -14.17 1.78
N TYR A 21 -15.67 -13.78 2.84
CA TYR A 21 -16.04 -14.13 4.23
C TYR A 21 -16.31 -12.91 5.11
N PHE A 22 -15.83 -11.72 4.72
CA PHE A 22 -15.98 -10.46 5.48
C PHE A 22 -16.57 -9.36 4.60
N HIS A 23 -17.42 -9.73 3.62
CA HIS A 23 -18.16 -8.74 2.86
C HIS A 23 -19.32 -8.25 3.73
N PRO A 24 -19.45 -6.94 3.97
CA PRO A 24 -20.58 -6.41 4.73
C PRO A 24 -21.90 -6.80 4.03
N PRO A 25 -22.88 -7.36 4.75
CA PRO A 25 -24.17 -7.68 4.15
C PRO A 25 -24.98 -6.40 3.91
N ASP A 26 -25.60 -6.27 2.72
CA ASP A 26 -26.39 -5.11 2.26
C ASP A 26 -27.57 -4.67 3.17
N TRP A 27 -27.83 -5.38 4.28
CA TRP A 27 -29.03 -5.25 5.11
C TRP A 27 -28.72 -5.10 6.62
N ASP A 28 -27.45 -4.96 7.00
CA ASP A 28 -27.03 -4.82 8.39
C ASP A 28 -26.56 -3.38 8.67
N ASP A 29 -27.09 -2.73 9.71
CA ASP A 29 -26.64 -1.39 10.10
C ASP A 29 -25.20 -1.38 10.68
N ASN A 30 -24.56 -2.55 10.83
CA ASN A 30 -23.23 -2.74 11.40
C ASN A 30 -22.11 -3.02 10.38
N GLU A 31 -22.28 -2.63 9.12
CA GLU A 31 -21.28 -2.86 8.05
C GLU A 31 -19.85 -2.44 8.45
N TRP A 32 -19.72 -1.34 9.19
CA TRP A 32 -18.43 -0.83 9.67
C TRP A 32 -17.74 -1.74 10.69
N ASN A 33 -18.48 -2.45 11.53
CA ASN A 33 -17.88 -3.42 12.45
C ASN A 33 -17.21 -4.56 11.68
N VAL A 34 -17.81 -5.01 10.56
CA VAL A 34 -17.22 -6.05 9.70
C VAL A 34 -15.90 -5.58 9.10
N VAL A 35 -15.82 -4.30 8.71
CA VAL A 35 -14.58 -3.68 8.23
C VAL A 35 -13.51 -3.69 9.33
N GLU A 36 -13.83 -3.18 10.52
CA GLU A 36 -12.90 -3.13 11.66
C GLU A 36 -12.39 -4.52 12.06
N TYR A 37 -13.27 -5.53 12.14
CA TYR A 37 -12.87 -6.90 12.43
C TYR A 37 -11.94 -7.47 11.35
N PHE A 38 -12.16 -7.11 10.08
CA PHE A 38 -11.30 -7.56 9.01
C PHE A 38 -9.92 -6.89 9.03
N GLU A 39 -9.80 -5.64 9.47
CA GLU A 39 -8.50 -4.96 9.63
C GLU A 39 -7.57 -5.72 10.58
N GLU A 40 -8.09 -6.29 11.66
CA GLU A 40 -7.30 -7.15 12.56
C GLU A 40 -6.79 -8.41 11.86
N VAL A 41 -7.63 -9.05 11.04
CA VAL A 41 -7.26 -10.22 10.23
C VAL A 41 -6.22 -9.84 9.20
N GLU A 42 -6.39 -8.70 8.52
CA GLU A 42 -5.47 -8.19 7.51
C GLU A 42 -4.09 -7.91 8.09
N ARG A 43 -4.01 -7.31 9.28
CA ARG A 43 -2.75 -7.11 10.03
C ARG A 43 -2.03 -8.43 10.29
N LEU A 44 -2.75 -9.45 10.76
CA LEU A 44 -2.17 -10.79 11.03
C LEU A 44 -1.73 -11.49 9.74
N LEU A 45 -2.48 -11.34 8.65
CA LEU A 45 -2.11 -11.86 7.33
C LEU A 45 -0.82 -11.20 6.83
N PHE A 46 -0.68 -9.88 6.96
CA PHE A 46 0.52 -9.17 6.53
C PHE A 46 1.75 -9.63 7.32
N GLU A 47 1.62 -9.70 8.64
CA GLU A 47 2.67 -10.20 9.52
C GLU A 47 3.14 -11.60 9.12
N ASN A 48 2.21 -12.54 8.95
CA ASN A 48 2.54 -13.95 8.75
C ASN A 48 2.85 -14.33 7.30
N LEU A 49 2.33 -13.58 6.32
CA LEU A 49 2.57 -13.85 4.90
C LEU A 49 3.69 -12.99 4.30
N VAL A 50 4.06 -11.88 4.93
CA VAL A 50 5.10 -10.97 4.45
C VAL A 50 6.24 -10.82 5.45
N LEU A 51 6.00 -10.25 6.62
CA LEU A 51 7.07 -9.81 7.53
C LEU A 51 7.88 -10.99 8.08
N CYS A 52 7.21 -11.97 8.68
CA CYS A 52 7.84 -13.14 9.26
C CYS A 52 8.61 -13.97 8.21
N PRO A 53 8.02 -14.35 7.06
CA PRO A 53 8.75 -15.09 6.02
C PRO A 53 9.91 -14.29 5.39
N ALA A 54 9.80 -12.96 5.36
CA ALA A 54 10.87 -12.09 4.89
C ALA A 54 11.92 -11.82 5.97
N GLY A 55 11.70 -12.17 7.24
CA GLY A 55 12.59 -11.82 8.35
C GLY A 55 12.71 -10.30 8.54
N LEU A 56 11.61 -9.58 8.39
CA LEU A 56 11.52 -8.13 8.59
C LEU A 56 11.02 -7.80 9.99
N GLU A 57 11.27 -6.56 10.42
CA GLU A 57 10.69 -6.00 11.64
C GLU A 57 9.15 -6.01 11.56
N LEU A 58 8.51 -6.30 12.71
CA LEU A 58 7.06 -6.39 12.85
C LEU A 58 6.44 -4.99 12.97
N ILE A 59 6.40 -4.28 11.84
CA ILE A 59 5.69 -3.00 11.70
C ILE A 59 4.26 -3.27 11.25
N GLU A 60 3.30 -2.68 11.95
CA GLU A 60 1.88 -2.86 11.71
C GLU A 60 1.47 -2.45 10.28
N TYR A 61 0.56 -3.23 9.69
CA TYR A 61 -0.01 -2.91 8.38
C TYR A 61 -0.79 -1.59 8.44
N GLY A 62 -0.60 -0.71 7.45
CA GLY A 62 -1.09 0.67 7.48
C GLY A 62 -0.03 1.67 7.94
N GLN A 63 1.00 1.23 8.68
CA GLN A 63 2.15 2.08 9.01
C GLN A 63 3.23 1.99 7.93
N PRO A 64 3.88 3.11 7.55
CA PRO A 64 4.99 3.10 6.61
C PRO A 64 6.14 2.21 7.11
N ASN A 65 6.49 1.18 6.33
CA ASN A 65 7.55 0.24 6.68
C ASN A 65 8.86 0.57 5.93
N PRO A 66 9.88 1.11 6.61
CA PRO A 66 11.14 1.52 5.97
C PRO A 66 11.94 0.35 5.39
N ASN A 67 11.60 -0.90 5.75
CA ASN A 67 12.27 -2.09 5.24
C ASN A 67 11.66 -2.61 3.93
N ILE A 68 10.52 -2.06 3.49
CA ILE A 68 9.83 -2.45 2.25
C ILE A 68 9.89 -1.29 1.26
N VAL A 69 10.86 -1.35 0.34
CA VAL A 69 11.04 -0.38 -0.73
C VAL A 69 10.08 -0.69 -1.87
N VAL A 70 9.46 0.37 -2.41
CA VAL A 70 8.59 0.32 -3.58
C VAL A 70 9.33 0.95 -4.76
N ALA A 71 9.55 0.15 -5.80
CA ALA A 71 10.21 0.59 -7.03
C ALA A 71 9.30 0.38 -8.23
N LEU A 72 9.48 1.18 -9.29
CA LEU A 72 8.74 0.97 -10.53
C LEU A 72 9.19 -0.34 -11.20
N ARG A 73 8.23 -1.09 -11.78
CA ARG A 73 8.52 -2.33 -12.53
C ARG A 73 9.27 -2.05 -13.82
N ARG A 74 9.02 -0.90 -14.44
CA ARG A 74 9.62 -0.49 -15.71
C ARG A 74 10.16 0.93 -15.59
N PRO A 75 11.26 1.27 -16.29
CA PRO A 75 11.70 2.64 -16.41
C PRO A 75 10.63 3.53 -17.05
N GLY A 76 10.67 4.81 -16.71
CA GLY A 76 9.76 5.83 -17.22
C GLY A 76 8.96 6.51 -16.11
N ASP A 77 8.02 7.34 -16.56
CA ASP A 77 7.10 8.07 -15.69
C ASP A 77 5.78 7.31 -15.62
N VAL A 78 5.28 7.07 -14.41
CA VAL A 78 4.00 6.38 -14.18
C VAL A 78 3.02 7.27 -13.44
N PRO A 79 1.70 7.09 -13.65
CA PRO A 79 0.69 7.83 -12.91
C PRO A 79 0.80 7.62 -11.39
N ILE A 80 0.65 8.72 -10.65
CA ILE A 80 0.62 8.73 -9.18
C ILE A 80 -0.39 9.78 -8.70
N MET A 81 -1.02 9.52 -7.56
CA MET A 81 -1.82 10.51 -6.84
C MET A 81 -1.11 10.84 -5.54
N ILE A 82 -0.70 12.09 -5.35
CA ILE A 82 0.04 12.52 -4.17
C ILE A 82 -0.91 13.31 -3.27
N ASN A 83 -0.84 13.06 -1.95
CA ASN A 83 -1.61 13.82 -0.98
C ASN A 83 -1.19 15.29 -1.04
N ARG A 84 -2.17 16.20 -1.07
CA ARG A 84 -1.95 17.65 -1.08
C ARG A 84 -1.13 18.10 0.13
N ASP A 85 -1.43 17.54 1.30
CA ASP A 85 -0.83 17.93 2.56
C ASP A 85 0.32 16.99 2.93
N ARG A 86 1.50 17.57 3.18
CA ARG A 86 2.70 16.80 3.55
C ARG A 86 2.50 16.09 4.89
N GLY A 87 2.84 14.81 4.96
CA GLY A 87 2.68 13.98 6.15
C GLY A 87 1.25 13.52 6.45
N ALA A 88 0.25 13.93 5.65
CA ALA A 88 -1.12 13.45 5.79
C ALA A 88 -1.27 12.09 5.11
N ALA A 89 -1.68 11.06 5.87
CA ALA A 89 -1.93 9.71 5.36
C ALA A 89 -3.32 9.56 4.71
N SER A 90 -4.19 10.57 4.85
CA SER A 90 -5.54 10.61 4.27
C SER A 90 -5.91 12.03 3.87
N GLY A 91 -7.04 12.21 3.16
CA GLY A 91 -7.52 13.51 2.71
C GLY A 91 -7.53 13.66 1.18
N TYR A 92 -7.09 14.82 0.68
CA TYR A 92 -7.17 15.15 -0.74
C TYR A 92 -5.92 14.70 -1.51
N TRP A 93 -6.11 13.79 -2.46
CA TRP A 93 -5.04 13.20 -3.28
C TRP A 93 -4.85 13.93 -4.62
N ASP A 94 -4.84 15.26 -4.60
CA ASP A 94 -4.95 16.08 -5.79
C ASP A 94 -3.78 17.02 -6.05
N HIS A 95 -2.62 16.77 -5.42
CA HIS A 95 -1.39 17.50 -5.68
C HIS A 95 -1.13 17.67 -7.20
N PRO A 96 -0.66 18.84 -7.69
CA PRO A 96 -0.54 19.12 -9.12
C PRO A 96 0.27 18.10 -9.93
N THR A 97 1.29 17.51 -9.31
CA THR A 97 2.12 16.44 -9.90
C THR A 97 1.32 15.15 -10.06
N LYS A 98 1.24 14.64 -11.29
CA LYS A 98 0.46 13.44 -11.65
C LYS A 98 1.31 12.24 -12.08
N THR A 99 2.62 12.40 -12.16
CA THR A 99 3.54 11.32 -12.53
C THR A 99 4.76 11.29 -11.63
N ILE A 100 5.39 10.11 -11.53
CA ILE A 100 6.64 9.92 -10.80
C ILE A 100 7.66 9.16 -11.63
N ALA A 101 8.92 9.57 -11.53
CA ALA A 101 10.03 8.91 -12.20
C ALA A 101 10.53 7.68 -11.42
N SER A 102 11.14 6.73 -12.14
CA SER A 102 11.74 5.51 -11.55
C SER A 102 12.84 5.74 -10.50
N THR A 103 13.39 6.94 -10.43
CA THR A 103 14.44 7.35 -9.48
C THR A 103 13.89 7.84 -8.13
N THR A 104 12.57 7.93 -7.98
CA THR A 104 11.93 8.28 -6.71
C THR A 104 11.96 7.08 -5.77
N ALA A 105 12.51 7.27 -4.57
CA ALA A 105 12.49 6.27 -3.52
C ALA A 105 11.20 6.38 -2.72
N MET A 106 10.54 5.24 -2.53
CA MET A 106 9.27 5.13 -1.84
C MET A 106 9.30 3.92 -0.90
N ILE A 107 8.55 4.00 0.19
CA ILE A 107 8.33 2.88 1.11
C ILE A 107 6.85 2.54 1.20
N PHE A 108 6.55 1.28 1.43
CA PHE A 108 5.18 0.76 1.49
C PHE A 108 4.52 1.03 2.84
N ALA A 109 3.25 1.41 2.86
CA ALA A 109 2.42 1.46 4.07
C ALA A 109 1.34 0.37 4.04
N GLU A 110 0.52 0.35 2.98
CA GLU A 110 -0.61 -0.57 2.82
C GLU A 110 -1.08 -0.65 1.36
N PHE A 111 -1.94 -1.61 1.06
CA PHE A 111 -2.80 -1.54 -0.11
C PHE A 111 -4.04 -0.70 0.19
N PHE A 112 -4.51 0.02 -0.82
CA PHE A 112 -5.58 1.00 -0.67
C PHE A 112 -6.64 0.85 -1.77
N ASP A 113 -7.89 0.90 -1.33
CA ASP A 113 -9.09 0.99 -2.17
C ASP A 113 -9.95 2.16 -1.67
N TRP A 114 -10.60 2.88 -2.59
CA TRP A 114 -11.39 4.08 -2.26
C TRP A 114 -12.65 3.79 -1.46
N ASP A 115 -13.29 2.67 -1.77
CA ASP A 115 -14.54 2.26 -1.16
C ASP A 115 -14.27 1.03 -0.30
N GLN A 116 -14.35 1.22 1.01
CA GLN A 116 -14.08 0.16 1.99
C GLN A 116 -15.24 -0.82 2.14
N LEU A 117 -16.45 -0.45 1.72
CA LEU A 117 -17.65 -1.27 1.78
C LEU A 117 -17.83 -2.09 0.49
N ALA A 118 -17.38 -1.59 -0.65
CA ALA A 118 -17.33 -2.32 -1.91
C ALA A 118 -16.34 -3.49 -1.91
N TYR A 119 -16.38 -4.33 -2.95
CA TYR A 119 -15.39 -5.39 -3.17
C TYR A 119 -13.98 -4.79 -3.28
N ARG A 120 -13.05 -5.31 -2.47
CA ARG A 120 -11.64 -4.91 -2.52
C ARG A 120 -10.96 -5.46 -3.76
N ASP A 121 -10.12 -4.64 -4.38
CA ASP A 121 -9.25 -5.05 -5.48
C ASP A 121 -7.76 -4.85 -5.16
N HIS A 122 -7.46 -4.10 -4.09
CA HIS A 122 -6.11 -3.68 -3.71
C HIS A 122 -5.42 -3.03 -4.91
N ARG A 123 -6.13 -2.12 -5.57
CA ARG A 123 -5.67 -1.50 -6.81
C ARG A 123 -4.45 -0.63 -6.59
N TYR A 124 -4.41 0.11 -5.49
CA TYR A 124 -3.33 1.03 -5.19
C TYR A 124 -2.43 0.49 -4.07
N ALA A 125 -1.15 0.81 -4.15
CA ALA A 125 -0.24 0.81 -3.03
C ALA A 125 -0.19 2.23 -2.45
N HIS A 126 -0.45 2.34 -1.16
CA HIS A 126 -0.19 3.52 -0.37
C HIS A 126 1.29 3.53 0.02
N VAL A 127 1.99 4.60 -0.35
CA VAL A 127 3.43 4.74 -0.18
C VAL A 127 3.79 6.09 0.44
N VAL A 128 4.96 6.16 1.05
CA VAL A 128 5.59 7.42 1.47
C VAL A 128 6.82 7.68 0.61
N ILE A 129 6.92 8.88 0.05
CA ILE A 129 8.10 9.30 -0.72
C ILE A 129 9.23 9.61 0.25
N THR A 130 10.36 8.90 0.16
CA THR A 130 11.51 9.08 1.06
C THR A 130 12.66 9.83 0.40
N ALA A 131 12.77 9.79 -0.92
CA ALA A 131 13.72 10.60 -1.66
C ALA A 131 13.20 10.89 -3.08
N HIS A 132 13.48 12.10 -3.57
CA HIS A 132 13.18 12.49 -4.94
C HIS A 132 14.37 13.29 -5.50
N PRO A 133 14.93 12.92 -6.66
CA PRO A 133 16.22 13.43 -7.13
C PRO A 133 16.24 14.94 -7.42
N SER A 134 15.10 15.51 -7.81
CA SER A 134 15.05 16.90 -8.28
C SER A 134 14.22 17.84 -7.40
N LEU A 135 13.43 17.31 -6.46
CA LEU A 135 12.38 18.07 -5.77
C LEU A 135 12.21 17.56 -4.34
N ALA A 136 12.94 18.18 -3.40
CA ALA A 136 12.95 17.78 -1.99
C ALA A 136 11.59 17.97 -1.30
N GLU A 137 10.71 18.81 -1.86
CA GLU A 137 9.37 19.06 -1.33
C GLU A 137 8.49 17.81 -1.27
N PHE A 138 8.72 16.82 -2.16
CA PHE A 138 7.97 15.57 -2.16
C PHE A 138 8.28 14.66 -0.97
N VAL A 139 9.45 14.81 -0.34
CA VAL A 139 9.87 13.89 0.72
C VAL A 139 8.93 14.00 1.91
N GLY A 140 8.34 12.89 2.33
CA GLY A 140 7.35 12.82 3.41
C GLY A 140 5.91 13.00 2.94
N HIS A 141 5.65 13.17 1.65
CA HIS A 141 4.28 13.02 1.13
C HIS A 141 3.89 11.55 1.06
N HIS A 142 2.63 11.31 1.41
CA HIS A 142 1.95 10.07 1.09
C HIS A 142 1.42 10.10 -0.34
N ALA A 143 1.40 8.95 -1.00
CA ALA A 143 0.92 8.81 -2.36
C ALA A 143 0.28 7.45 -2.62
N LEU A 144 -0.55 7.41 -3.66
CA LEU A 144 -1.21 6.22 -4.18
C LEU A 144 -0.70 5.93 -5.59
N ILE A 145 -0.21 4.73 -5.80
CA ILE A 145 0.29 4.24 -7.10
C ILE A 145 -0.33 2.89 -7.41
N GLU A 146 -0.76 2.66 -8.65
CA GLU A 146 -1.38 1.37 -8.98
C GLU A 146 -0.37 0.22 -8.85
N THR A 147 -0.82 -0.89 -8.25
CA THR A 147 0.02 -2.05 -7.95
C THR A 147 0.65 -2.69 -9.20
N GLN A 148 0.04 -2.52 -10.37
CA GLN A 148 0.60 -2.99 -11.64
C GLN A 148 1.90 -2.27 -12.05
N TYR A 149 2.14 -1.04 -11.58
CA TYR A 149 3.33 -0.27 -11.91
C TYR A 149 4.50 -0.53 -10.99
N VAL A 150 4.29 -1.18 -9.84
CA VAL A 150 5.29 -1.27 -8.77
C VAL A 150 5.67 -2.69 -8.40
N ARG A 151 6.90 -2.85 -7.93
CA ARG A 151 7.44 -4.07 -7.31
C ARG A 151 7.99 -3.75 -5.92
N TYR A 152 8.04 -4.77 -5.07
CA TYR A 152 8.50 -4.65 -3.69
C TYR A 152 9.82 -5.36 -3.47
N ALA A 153 10.70 -4.73 -2.69
CA ALA A 153 11.99 -5.30 -2.34
C ALA A 153 12.41 -4.87 -0.94
N LYS A 154 13.29 -5.65 -0.33
CA LYS A 154 13.89 -5.26 0.95
C LYS A 154 14.80 -4.06 0.73
N VAL A 155 14.92 -3.21 1.75
CA VAL A 155 15.96 -2.18 1.77
C VAL A 155 17.34 -2.82 1.52
N GLY A 156 18.14 -2.21 0.64
CA GLY A 156 19.46 -2.73 0.23
C GLY A 156 19.45 -3.86 -0.81
N ALA A 157 18.28 -4.30 -1.29
CA ALA A 157 18.16 -5.31 -2.35
C ALA A 157 17.79 -4.74 -3.74
N VAL A 158 17.65 -3.40 -3.85
CA VAL A 158 17.32 -2.65 -5.08
C VAL A 158 18.55 -1.92 -5.58
#